data_AF-A0A3M1Q760-F1
#
_entry.id   AF-A0A3M1Q760-F1
#
_cell.length_a   1.000
_cell.length_b   1.000
_cell.length_c   1.000
_cell.angle_alpha   90.00
_cell.angle_beta   90.00
_cell.angle_gamma   90.00
#
_symmetry.space_group_name_H-M   'P 1'
#
loop_
_entity.id
_entity.type
_entity.pdbx_description
1 polymer ?
#
loop_
_entity_poly.entity_id
_entity_poly.type
_entity_poly.pdbx_seq_one_letter_code
_entity_poly.pdbx_strand_id
1 'polypeptide(L)'
;MLLTAVPSLAATGAQGRVAWRGELVPGVKISAYRTVEDLVADRPVAVSEPTALDGTWRLDLPAGRYIMVARSFDGRPKPGDYFCYYSGSPVEVVEGHRTNVGFNLIRVPEEKPPRTGRFSGIEGEITFQGQLLERVYLYVYRDARSGFKGPAYNILPVEKGRFRLRLPPGDYFLMARKRQAGGRYGPVAIGDWFNYYYGNPVHIEPGTVRHVHLETITRLSNLEQGEDEIPFHGVRGRIFGPDGKGIAGLHVFAYRRAEMTGTPQYFSEASGADGTFSLRLPAGRWYLLARKSFGGPAAQGEMYGKYMGRADHSVVLEPGQILEEVEIHVRPMQTP
;
A
#
# COMPACT_ATOMS: atom_id res chain seq x y z
N MET A 1 -47.19 23.44 7.94
CA MET A 1 -46.53 22.20 7.52
C MET A 1 -45.03 22.40 7.72
N LEU A 2 -44.51 22.00 8.88
CA LEU A 2 -43.09 22.17 9.22
C LEU A 2 -42.30 21.10 8.47
N LEU A 3 -41.52 21.49 7.47
CA LEU A 3 -40.55 20.62 6.82
C LEU A 3 -39.39 20.40 7.80
N THR A 4 -39.43 19.28 8.52
CA THR A 4 -38.26 18.77 9.24
C THR A 4 -37.24 18.28 8.22
N ALA A 5 -36.22 19.09 7.96
CA ALA A 5 -35.03 18.64 7.26
C ALA A 5 -34.34 17.59 8.13
N VAL A 6 -34.46 16.32 7.75
CA VAL A 6 -33.65 15.26 8.34
C VAL A 6 -32.22 15.53 7.89
N PRO A 7 -31.23 15.64 8.80
CA PRO A 7 -29.85 15.74 8.40
C PRO A 7 -29.50 14.47 7.61
N SER A 8 -29.22 14.64 6.33
CA SER A 8 -28.62 13.60 5.49
C SER A 8 -27.29 13.24 6.14
N LEU A 9 -27.23 12.11 6.86
CA LEU A 9 -25.97 11.50 7.26
C LEU A 9 -25.12 11.38 6.00
N ALA A 10 -24.02 12.12 5.96
CA ALA A 10 -23.13 12.11 4.81
C ALA A 10 -22.68 10.66 4.55
N ALA A 11 -22.87 10.20 3.31
CA ALA A 11 -22.77 8.78 3.02
C ALA A 11 -21.31 8.32 3.15
N THR A 12 -21.05 7.35 4.02
CA THR A 12 -19.69 6.81 4.26
C THR A 12 -19.32 5.79 3.21
N GLY A 13 -18.11 5.85 2.66
CA GLY A 13 -17.61 4.82 1.76
C GLY A 13 -16.45 5.24 0.88
N ALA A 14 -16.37 4.67 -0.31
CA ALA A 14 -15.40 5.05 -1.34
C ALA A 14 -16.10 5.22 -2.69
N GLN A 15 -15.45 5.95 -3.59
CA GLN A 15 -15.92 6.17 -4.95
C GLN A 15 -14.74 6.50 -5.86
N GLY A 16 -14.95 6.51 -7.17
CA GLY A 16 -13.94 7.02 -8.08
C GLY A 16 -14.19 6.60 -9.51
N ARG A 17 -13.10 6.49 -10.28
CA ARG A 17 -13.13 6.03 -11.67
C ARG A 17 -12.11 4.94 -11.93
N VAL A 18 -12.41 4.08 -12.89
CA VAL A 18 -11.47 3.10 -13.43
C VAL A 18 -11.11 3.48 -14.86
N ALA A 19 -9.84 3.33 -15.21
CA ALA A 19 -9.36 3.59 -16.57
C ALA A 19 -8.22 2.65 -16.94
N TRP A 20 -8.12 2.27 -18.21
CA TRP A 20 -6.99 1.56 -18.79
C TRP A 20 -6.35 2.46 -19.85
N ARG A 21 -5.10 2.88 -19.63
CA ARG A 21 -4.37 3.76 -20.58
C ARG A 21 -5.12 5.06 -20.92
N GLY A 22 -5.88 5.59 -19.96
CA GLY A 22 -6.70 6.79 -20.13
C GLY A 22 -8.10 6.54 -20.70
N GLU A 23 -8.39 5.33 -21.16
CA GLU A 23 -9.73 4.93 -21.61
C GLU A 23 -10.58 4.50 -20.42
N LEU A 24 -11.80 5.02 -20.32
CA LEU A 24 -12.75 4.67 -19.26
C LEU A 24 -13.34 3.28 -19.52
N VAL A 25 -13.41 2.44 -18.48
CA VAL A 25 -13.80 1.04 -18.63
C VAL A 25 -15.09 0.73 -17.85
N PRO A 26 -16.20 0.41 -18.52
CA PRO A 26 -17.41 -0.07 -17.86
C PRO A 26 -17.34 -1.54 -17.44
N GLY A 27 -18.25 -1.97 -16.58
CA GLY A 27 -18.44 -3.39 -16.25
C GLY A 27 -17.43 -3.97 -15.25
N VAL A 28 -16.52 -3.17 -14.72
CA VAL A 28 -15.52 -3.58 -13.72
C VAL A 28 -16.13 -3.47 -12.32
N LYS A 29 -15.90 -4.44 -11.44
CA LYS A 29 -16.35 -4.39 -10.04
C LYS A 29 -15.18 -4.07 -9.12
N ILE A 30 -15.44 -3.26 -8.10
CA ILE A 30 -14.48 -2.92 -7.05
C ILE A 30 -14.85 -3.71 -5.79
N SER A 31 -13.90 -4.48 -5.27
CA SER A 31 -14.05 -5.25 -4.04
C SER A 31 -13.17 -4.69 -2.94
N ALA A 32 -13.71 -4.58 -1.73
CA ALA A 32 -12.99 -4.11 -0.55
C ALA A 32 -12.80 -5.23 0.48
N TYR A 33 -11.58 -5.39 1.00
CA TYR A 33 -11.18 -6.45 1.93
C TYR A 33 -10.55 -5.85 3.19
N ARG A 34 -10.72 -6.49 4.36
CA ARG A 34 -10.06 -6.05 5.61
C ARG A 34 -8.58 -6.39 5.62
N THR A 35 -8.23 -7.56 5.12
CA THR A 35 -6.88 -8.12 5.15
C THR A 35 -6.50 -8.69 3.79
N VAL A 36 -5.20 -8.94 3.58
CA VAL A 36 -4.74 -9.58 2.34
C VAL A 36 -5.16 -11.05 2.33
N GLU A 37 -5.23 -11.69 3.48
CA GLU A 37 -5.74 -13.05 3.62
C GLU A 37 -7.20 -13.15 3.16
N ASP A 38 -8.02 -12.14 3.47
CA ASP A 38 -9.40 -12.06 2.95
C ASP A 38 -9.44 -11.86 1.44
N LEU A 39 -8.52 -11.06 0.87
CA LEU A 39 -8.36 -10.95 -0.58
C LEU A 39 -8.02 -12.30 -1.21
N VAL A 40 -7.05 -13.02 -0.64
CA VAL A 40 -6.62 -14.33 -1.16
C VAL A 40 -7.72 -15.39 -1.02
N ALA A 41 -8.52 -15.32 0.04
CA ALA A 41 -9.66 -16.19 0.25
C ALA A 41 -10.93 -15.73 -0.49
N ASP A 42 -10.87 -14.64 -1.26
CA ASP A 42 -11.99 -14.00 -1.95
C ASP A 42 -13.19 -13.71 -1.04
N ARG A 43 -12.93 -13.15 0.15
CA ARG A 43 -13.94 -12.77 1.15
C ARG A 43 -14.06 -11.24 1.27
N PRO A 44 -14.68 -10.56 0.29
CA PRO A 44 -14.85 -9.12 0.37
C PRO A 44 -15.83 -8.75 1.49
N VAL A 45 -15.59 -7.59 2.09
CA VAL A 45 -16.56 -6.92 2.98
C VAL A 45 -17.72 -6.36 2.17
N ALA A 46 -17.42 -5.82 0.98
CA ALA A 46 -18.40 -5.32 0.04
C ALA A 46 -17.81 -5.34 -1.38
N VAL A 47 -18.72 -5.39 -2.36
CA VAL A 47 -18.41 -5.33 -3.79
C VAL A 47 -19.33 -4.27 -4.41
N SER A 48 -18.78 -3.41 -5.28
CA SER A 48 -19.56 -2.40 -5.97
C SER A 48 -20.45 -3.01 -7.05
N GLU A 49 -21.46 -2.24 -7.45
CA GLU A 49 -22.05 -2.42 -8.76
C GLU A 49 -20.98 -2.28 -9.86
N PRO A 50 -21.18 -2.88 -11.04
CA PRO A 50 -20.28 -2.69 -12.17
C PRO A 50 -20.11 -1.22 -12.53
N THR A 51 -18.89 -0.82 -12.90
CA THR A 51 -18.59 0.56 -13.31
C THR A 51 -19.48 1.01 -14.47
N ALA A 52 -19.91 2.28 -14.42
CA ALA A 52 -20.71 2.89 -15.46
C ALA A 52 -19.89 3.12 -16.75
N LEU A 53 -20.56 3.58 -17.82
CA LEU A 53 -19.92 3.87 -19.12
C LEU A 53 -18.77 4.89 -19.04
N ASP A 54 -18.83 5.80 -18.08
CA ASP A 54 -17.77 6.77 -17.80
C ASP A 54 -16.74 6.27 -16.77
N GLY A 55 -16.72 4.95 -16.51
CA GLY A 55 -15.81 4.30 -15.59
C GLY A 55 -16.07 4.61 -14.12
N THR A 56 -17.13 5.36 -13.79
CA THR A 56 -17.44 5.72 -12.39
C THR A 56 -17.93 4.52 -11.59
N TRP A 57 -17.60 4.52 -10.30
CA TRP A 57 -18.07 3.55 -9.33
C TRP A 57 -18.25 4.18 -7.96
N ARG A 58 -19.05 3.50 -7.13
CA ARG A 58 -19.30 3.87 -5.74
C ARG A 58 -19.47 2.61 -4.92
N LEU A 59 -18.99 2.63 -3.68
CA LEU A 59 -19.14 1.55 -2.73
C LEU A 59 -19.41 2.10 -1.33
N ASP A 60 -20.50 1.65 -0.72
CA ASP A 60 -20.82 1.99 0.66
C ASP A 60 -20.01 1.08 1.58
N LEU A 61 -19.25 1.70 2.49
CA LEU A 61 -18.37 1.00 3.42
C LEU A 61 -18.43 1.69 4.78
N PRO A 62 -18.41 0.95 5.89
CA PRO A 62 -18.19 1.56 7.18
C PRO A 62 -16.77 2.13 7.26
N ALA A 63 -16.55 3.07 8.18
CA ALA A 63 -15.22 3.61 8.45
C ALA A 63 -14.21 2.49 8.74
N GLY A 64 -12.97 2.68 8.30
CA GLY A 64 -11.89 1.72 8.48
C GLY A 64 -10.90 1.69 7.33
N ARG A 65 -10.00 0.69 7.37
CA ARG A 65 -8.97 0.49 6.35
C ARG A 65 -9.26 -0.72 5.50
N TYR A 66 -9.08 -0.57 4.20
CA TYR A 66 -9.41 -1.59 3.22
C TYR A 66 -8.31 -1.76 2.18
N ILE A 67 -8.10 -3.00 1.78
CA ILE A 67 -7.45 -3.33 0.52
C ILE A 67 -8.53 -3.32 -0.55
N MET A 68 -8.29 -2.63 -1.66
CA MET A 68 -9.26 -2.54 -2.75
C MET A 68 -8.67 -3.06 -4.05
N VAL A 69 -9.48 -3.84 -4.77
CA VAL A 69 -9.13 -4.45 -6.05
C VAL A 69 -10.26 -4.19 -7.04
N ALA A 70 -9.91 -3.75 -8.25
CA ALA A 70 -10.82 -3.66 -9.38
C ALA A 70 -10.59 -4.86 -10.31
N ARG A 71 -11.65 -5.58 -10.67
CA ARG A 71 -11.59 -6.72 -11.60
C ARG A 71 -12.83 -6.83 -12.48
N SER A 72 -12.67 -7.29 -13.72
CA SER A 72 -13.79 -7.59 -14.65
C SER A 72 -14.24 -9.05 -14.62
N PHE A 73 -13.70 -9.85 -13.71
CA PHE A 73 -13.89 -11.30 -13.67
C PHE A 73 -14.16 -11.78 -12.25
N ASP A 74 -14.79 -12.95 -12.16
CA ASP A 74 -14.92 -13.73 -10.93
C ASP A 74 -14.04 -14.99 -11.06
N GLY A 75 -13.34 -15.37 -10.00
CA GLY A 75 -12.43 -16.52 -10.02
C GLY A 75 -11.15 -16.27 -10.84
N ARG A 76 -10.81 -17.20 -11.76
CA ARG A 76 -9.55 -17.12 -12.53
C ARG A 76 -9.66 -16.13 -13.69
N PRO A 77 -8.69 -15.21 -13.85
CA PRO A 77 -8.66 -14.26 -14.97
C PRO A 77 -8.43 -14.96 -16.32
N LYS A 78 -8.99 -14.39 -17.37
CA LYS A 78 -8.79 -14.76 -18.77
C LYS A 78 -8.07 -13.64 -19.53
N PRO A 79 -7.38 -13.96 -20.64
CA PRO A 79 -6.79 -12.94 -21.49
C PRO A 79 -7.85 -11.91 -21.92
N GLY A 80 -7.52 -10.64 -21.77
CA GLY A 80 -8.41 -9.53 -22.10
C GLY A 80 -9.22 -8.97 -20.94
N ASP A 81 -9.29 -9.67 -19.80
CA ASP A 81 -9.88 -9.15 -18.56
C ASP A 81 -9.12 -7.92 -18.03
N TYR A 82 -9.76 -7.14 -17.16
CA TYR A 82 -9.15 -6.02 -16.46
C TYR A 82 -8.87 -6.35 -15.00
N PHE A 83 -7.72 -5.87 -14.52
CA PHE A 83 -7.29 -6.05 -13.15
C PHE A 83 -6.54 -4.81 -12.63
N CYS A 84 -6.75 -4.47 -11.36
CA CYS A 84 -5.90 -3.55 -10.62
C CYS A 84 -5.97 -3.84 -9.13
N TYR A 85 -4.83 -4.06 -8.50
CA TYR A 85 -4.68 -3.88 -7.06
C TYR A 85 -4.32 -2.42 -6.80
N TYR A 86 -5.08 -1.73 -5.96
CA TYR A 86 -4.88 -0.30 -5.73
C TYR A 86 -3.49 0.01 -5.15
N SER A 87 -2.73 0.87 -5.84
CA SER A 87 -1.33 1.17 -5.51
C SER A 87 -1.15 2.03 -4.26
N GLY A 88 -2.19 2.79 -3.85
CA GLY A 88 -2.25 3.53 -2.58
C GLY A 88 -2.74 2.69 -1.39
N SER A 89 -2.82 1.35 -1.53
CA SER A 89 -3.32 0.48 -0.47
C SER A 89 -2.52 0.62 0.85
N PRO A 90 -3.19 0.60 2.01
CA PRO A 90 -4.64 0.49 2.18
C PRO A 90 -5.38 1.82 2.04
N VAL A 91 -6.61 1.77 1.55
CA VAL A 91 -7.55 2.89 1.51
C VAL A 91 -8.13 3.13 2.90
N GLU A 92 -8.12 4.37 3.36
CA GLU A 92 -8.79 4.79 4.59
C GLU A 92 -10.15 5.39 4.27
N VAL A 93 -11.20 4.85 4.88
CA VAL A 93 -12.58 5.36 4.82
C VAL A 93 -12.90 5.99 6.16
N VAL A 94 -13.29 7.26 6.14
CA VAL A 94 -13.63 8.05 7.32
C VAL A 94 -15.13 8.20 7.42
N GLU A 95 -15.67 8.11 8.64
CA GLU A 95 -17.10 8.26 8.91
C GLU A 95 -17.61 9.60 8.36
N GLY A 96 -18.77 9.56 7.70
CA GLY A 96 -19.37 10.74 7.06
C GLY A 96 -18.72 11.17 5.75
N HIS A 97 -17.72 10.44 5.22
CA HIS A 97 -16.98 10.86 4.03
C HIS A 97 -16.91 9.76 2.97
N ARG A 98 -16.68 10.17 1.72
CA ARG A 98 -16.32 9.27 0.62
C ARG A 98 -14.89 9.50 0.18
N THR A 99 -14.07 8.49 0.37
CA THR A 99 -12.70 8.51 -0.11
C THR A 99 -12.68 8.30 -1.62
N ASN A 100 -12.07 9.22 -2.36
CA ASN A 100 -11.89 9.05 -3.80
C ASN A 100 -10.72 8.11 -4.07
N VAL A 101 -10.96 7.09 -4.89
CA VAL A 101 -10.02 6.03 -5.22
C VAL A 101 -10.11 5.74 -6.72
N GLY A 102 -9.09 6.16 -7.46
CA GLY A 102 -8.96 5.83 -8.88
C GLY A 102 -8.22 4.51 -9.12
N PHE A 103 -8.63 3.74 -10.12
CA PHE A 103 -7.90 2.54 -10.54
C PHE A 103 -7.33 2.70 -11.95
N ASN A 104 -6.00 2.65 -12.06
CA ASN A 104 -5.31 2.50 -13.33
C ASN A 104 -5.17 1.00 -13.62
N LEU A 105 -5.97 0.49 -14.54
CA LEU A 105 -6.09 -0.93 -14.84
C LEU A 105 -4.92 -1.42 -15.67
N ILE A 106 -4.66 -2.72 -15.60
CA ILE A 106 -3.99 -3.48 -16.66
C ILE A 106 -5.03 -4.31 -17.41
N ARG A 107 -4.65 -4.74 -18.62
CA ARG A 107 -5.39 -5.77 -19.35
C ARG A 107 -4.62 -7.08 -19.22
N VAL A 108 -5.27 -8.12 -18.72
CA VAL A 108 -4.68 -9.44 -18.49
C VAL A 108 -4.13 -9.97 -19.83
N PRO A 109 -2.82 -10.26 -19.91
CA PRO A 109 -2.20 -10.76 -21.12
C PRO A 109 -2.50 -12.25 -21.33
N GLU A 110 -2.19 -12.75 -22.52
CA GLU A 110 -2.14 -14.19 -22.76
C GLU A 110 -0.89 -14.79 -22.09
N GLU A 111 -1.09 -15.77 -21.21
CA GLU A 111 0.00 -16.48 -20.56
C GLU A 111 0.42 -17.72 -21.34
N LYS A 112 1.73 -17.91 -21.48
CA LYS A 112 2.29 -19.16 -21.98
C LYS A 112 2.05 -20.28 -20.96
N PRO A 113 1.77 -21.51 -21.42
CA PRO A 113 1.67 -22.65 -20.52
C PRO A 113 3.00 -22.88 -19.78
N PRO A 114 2.97 -23.44 -18.56
CA PRO A 114 4.18 -23.92 -17.91
C PRO A 114 4.93 -24.89 -18.81
N ARG A 115 6.26 -24.88 -18.70
CA ARG A 115 7.13 -25.84 -19.38
C ARG A 115 7.81 -26.76 -18.39
N THR A 116 7.99 -28.02 -18.78
CA THR A 116 8.80 -28.97 -18.03
C THR A 116 10.27 -28.53 -18.04
N GLY A 117 10.96 -28.73 -16.93
CA GLY A 117 12.36 -28.38 -16.77
C GLY A 117 13.06 -29.23 -15.71
N ARG A 118 14.39 -29.14 -15.69
CA ARG A 118 15.22 -29.82 -14.67
C ARG A 118 15.05 -29.26 -13.26
N PHE A 119 14.30 -28.17 -13.10
CA PHE A 119 14.05 -27.50 -11.84
C PHE A 119 12.68 -26.82 -11.85
N SER A 120 12.16 -26.54 -10.67
CA SER A 120 10.96 -25.74 -10.46
C SER A 120 11.26 -24.24 -10.37
N GLY A 121 10.35 -23.40 -10.85
CA GLY A 121 10.49 -21.95 -10.69
C GLY A 121 9.58 -21.11 -11.57
N ILE A 122 9.96 -19.84 -11.69
CA ILE A 122 9.29 -18.84 -12.54
C ILE A 122 10.31 -18.21 -13.49
N GLU A 123 9.84 -17.81 -14.66
CA GLU A 123 10.54 -16.90 -15.56
C GLU A 123 9.54 -15.96 -16.19
N GLY A 124 9.99 -14.80 -16.68
CA GLY A 124 9.03 -13.86 -17.24
C GLY A 124 9.52 -12.45 -17.43
N GLU A 125 8.55 -11.58 -17.57
CA GLU A 125 8.72 -10.17 -17.91
C GLU A 125 7.94 -9.28 -16.94
N ILE A 126 8.55 -8.17 -16.56
CA ILE A 126 7.90 -7.05 -15.86
C ILE A 126 7.86 -5.89 -16.86
N THR A 127 6.66 -5.38 -17.11
CA THR A 127 6.43 -4.35 -18.12
C THR A 127 5.74 -3.11 -17.57
N PHE A 128 5.77 -2.02 -18.30
CA PHE A 128 4.92 -0.84 -18.13
C PHE A 128 4.44 -0.41 -19.51
N GLN A 129 3.13 -0.35 -19.72
CA GLN A 129 2.53 0.01 -21.02
C GLN A 129 3.05 -0.84 -22.18
N GLY A 130 3.24 -2.14 -21.95
CA GLY A 130 3.75 -3.10 -22.93
C GLY A 130 5.27 -3.06 -23.18
N GLN A 131 6.02 -2.16 -22.54
CA GLN A 131 7.49 -2.10 -22.65
C GLN A 131 8.16 -2.75 -21.43
N LEU A 132 9.31 -3.39 -21.62
CA LEU A 132 10.09 -3.95 -20.51
C LEU A 132 10.49 -2.86 -19.52
N LEU A 133 10.17 -3.07 -18.24
CA LEU A 133 10.48 -2.12 -17.19
C LEU A 133 11.84 -2.44 -16.57
N GLU A 134 12.82 -1.59 -16.82
CA GLU A 134 14.15 -1.74 -16.25
C GLU A 134 14.23 -1.27 -14.79
N ARG A 135 15.20 -1.82 -14.04
CA ARG A 135 15.54 -1.45 -12.66
C ARG A 135 14.34 -1.54 -11.70
N VAL A 136 13.63 -2.65 -11.78
CA VAL A 136 12.47 -2.98 -10.93
C VAL A 136 12.83 -4.13 -9.99
N TYR A 137 12.13 -4.25 -8.87
CA TYR A 137 12.27 -5.38 -7.96
C TYR A 137 11.04 -6.28 -8.02
N LEU A 138 11.26 -7.59 -8.16
CA LEU A 138 10.25 -8.63 -7.97
C LEU A 138 10.28 -9.10 -6.52
N TYR A 139 9.15 -8.98 -5.82
CA TYR A 139 8.97 -9.45 -4.46
C TYR A 139 8.18 -10.74 -4.51
N VAL A 140 8.69 -11.77 -3.84
CA VAL A 140 8.10 -13.09 -3.74
C VAL A 140 7.76 -13.36 -2.28
N TYR A 141 6.50 -13.64 -1.98
CA TYR A 141 6.03 -14.05 -0.65
C TYR A 141 5.50 -15.48 -0.70
N ARG A 142 5.62 -16.20 0.43
CA ARG A 142 5.06 -17.57 0.58
C ARG A 142 3.65 -17.57 1.16
N ASP A 143 3.25 -16.45 1.76
CA ASP A 143 1.94 -16.30 2.39
C ASP A 143 1.52 -14.83 2.43
N ALA A 144 0.24 -14.62 2.71
CA ALA A 144 -0.40 -13.31 2.78
C ALA A 144 -0.38 -12.68 4.18
N ARG A 145 0.15 -13.35 5.20
CA ARG A 145 -0.09 -12.99 6.62
C ARG A 145 0.48 -11.63 7.01
N SER A 146 1.54 -11.20 6.35
CA SER A 146 2.14 -9.88 6.58
C SER A 146 1.48 -8.76 5.78
N GLY A 147 0.44 -9.07 5.00
CA GLY A 147 -0.14 -8.15 4.03
C GLY A 147 0.84 -7.71 2.94
N PHE A 148 1.81 -8.57 2.60
CA PHE A 148 2.95 -8.26 1.72
C PHE A 148 3.75 -7.03 2.16
N LYS A 149 3.85 -6.86 3.49
CA LYS A 149 4.73 -5.91 4.16
C LYS A 149 5.87 -6.67 4.85
N GLY A 150 6.93 -5.94 5.19
CA GLY A 150 8.11 -6.51 5.82
C GLY A 150 8.98 -7.31 4.83
N PRO A 151 9.84 -8.23 5.32
CA PRO A 151 10.75 -8.98 4.47
C PRO A 151 9.97 -9.97 3.59
N ALA A 152 10.21 -9.91 2.29
CA ALA A 152 9.74 -10.92 1.36
C ALA A 152 10.58 -12.20 1.48
N TYR A 153 10.05 -13.34 1.01
CA TYR A 153 10.83 -14.58 0.90
C TYR A 153 12.00 -14.41 -0.08
N ASN A 154 11.78 -13.68 -1.18
CA ASN A 154 12.83 -13.25 -2.08
C ASN A 154 12.54 -11.83 -2.59
N ILE A 155 13.59 -11.03 -2.77
CA ILE A 155 13.54 -9.73 -3.46
C ILE A 155 14.58 -9.77 -4.56
N LEU A 156 14.13 -9.98 -5.80
CA LEU A 156 15.00 -10.10 -6.96
C LEU A 156 15.12 -8.75 -7.68
N PRO A 157 16.31 -8.14 -7.79
CA PRO A 157 16.53 -7.04 -8.71
C PRO A 157 16.40 -7.52 -10.16
N VAL A 158 15.57 -6.86 -10.95
CA VAL A 158 15.32 -7.15 -12.36
C VAL A 158 15.80 -5.96 -13.18
N GLU A 159 17.00 -6.10 -13.75
CA GLU A 159 17.68 -4.98 -14.42
C GLU A 159 17.01 -4.59 -15.74
N LYS A 160 16.67 -5.56 -16.58
CA LYS A 160 16.20 -5.36 -17.97
C LYS A 160 14.74 -5.78 -18.20
N GLY A 161 13.93 -5.77 -17.14
CA GLY A 161 12.53 -6.24 -17.16
C GLY A 161 12.34 -7.75 -17.33
N ARG A 162 13.38 -8.54 -17.66
CA ARG A 162 13.31 -10.01 -17.79
C ARG A 162 13.92 -10.69 -16.57
N PHE A 163 13.28 -11.73 -16.07
CA PHE A 163 13.76 -12.45 -14.90
C PHE A 163 13.61 -13.97 -15.01
N ARG A 164 14.40 -14.68 -14.20
CA ARG A 164 14.25 -16.11 -13.94
C ARG A 164 14.64 -16.39 -12.51
N LEU A 165 13.82 -17.14 -11.80
CA LEU A 165 14.01 -17.47 -10.40
C LEU A 165 13.67 -18.93 -10.16
N ARG A 166 14.62 -19.69 -9.60
CA ARG A 166 14.35 -21.03 -9.11
C ARG A 166 13.58 -20.93 -7.80
N LEU A 167 12.47 -21.65 -7.72
CA LEU A 167 11.64 -21.72 -6.53
C LEU A 167 11.27 -23.19 -6.30
N PRO A 168 11.33 -23.68 -5.05
CA PRO A 168 10.74 -24.97 -4.71
C PRO A 168 9.27 -25.05 -5.11
N PRO A 169 8.71 -26.25 -5.33
CA PRO A 169 7.28 -26.42 -5.55
C PRO A 169 6.45 -25.78 -4.42
N GLY A 170 5.30 -25.22 -4.77
CA GLY A 170 4.39 -24.55 -3.83
C GLY A 170 3.77 -23.27 -4.39
N ASP A 171 3.06 -22.56 -3.52
CA ASP A 171 2.34 -21.32 -3.85
C ASP A 171 3.14 -20.08 -3.46
N TYR A 172 3.15 -19.11 -4.36
CA TYR A 172 3.86 -17.84 -4.18
C TYR A 172 3.00 -16.64 -4.58
N PHE A 173 3.17 -15.54 -3.87
CA PHE A 173 2.56 -14.25 -4.22
C PHE A 173 3.63 -13.32 -4.77
N LEU A 174 3.38 -12.79 -5.96
CA LEU A 174 4.31 -11.96 -6.71
C LEU A 174 3.84 -10.50 -6.74
N MET A 175 4.78 -9.58 -6.53
CA MET A 175 4.57 -8.14 -6.72
C MET A 175 5.79 -7.52 -7.39
N ALA A 176 5.57 -6.49 -8.20
CA ALA A 176 6.65 -5.66 -8.71
C ALA A 176 6.60 -4.27 -8.07
N ARG A 177 7.76 -3.74 -7.67
CA ARG A 177 7.91 -2.35 -7.20
C ARG A 177 9.16 -1.73 -7.82
N LYS A 178 9.01 -0.57 -8.44
CA LYS A 178 10.11 0.32 -8.83
C LYS A 178 9.82 1.69 -8.25
N ARG A 179 10.73 2.15 -7.39
CA ARG A 179 10.64 3.46 -6.78
C ARG A 179 11.48 4.47 -7.55
N GLN A 180 10.98 5.69 -7.74
CA GLN A 180 11.74 6.77 -8.37
C GLN A 180 13.03 7.07 -7.60
N ALA A 181 12.92 7.15 -6.26
CA ALA A 181 14.07 7.31 -5.37
C ALA A 181 14.97 6.06 -5.27
N GLY A 182 14.59 4.96 -5.93
CA GLY A 182 15.26 3.67 -5.80
C GLY A 182 14.99 2.97 -4.46
N GLY A 183 15.81 1.97 -4.17
CA GLY A 183 15.69 1.19 -2.94
C GLY A 183 14.63 0.08 -2.97
N ARG A 184 14.78 -0.86 -2.03
CA ARG A 184 13.99 -2.09 -1.94
C ARG A 184 12.91 -2.05 -0.83
N TYR A 185 12.92 -1.05 0.03
CA TYR A 185 12.00 -0.94 1.16
C TYR A 185 11.25 0.40 1.13
N GLY A 186 10.18 0.48 1.93
CA GLY A 186 9.31 1.66 2.03
C GLY A 186 7.97 1.50 1.30
N PRO A 187 7.08 2.50 1.44
CA PRO A 187 5.82 2.55 0.70
C PRO A 187 6.04 2.72 -0.81
N VAL A 188 4.96 2.64 -1.58
CA VAL A 188 4.92 3.01 -3.00
C VAL A 188 4.49 4.48 -3.03
N ALA A 189 5.33 5.39 -3.49
CA ALA A 189 5.01 6.82 -3.59
C ALA A 189 4.26 7.14 -4.90
N ILE A 190 3.68 8.34 -4.97
CA ILE A 190 3.20 8.88 -6.25
C ILE A 190 4.37 8.95 -7.24
N GLY A 191 4.15 8.51 -8.47
CA GLY A 191 5.16 8.41 -9.52
C GLY A 191 5.93 7.08 -9.54
N ASP A 192 5.81 6.24 -8.51
CA ASP A 192 6.39 4.90 -8.50
C ASP A 192 5.59 3.94 -9.37
N TRP A 193 6.25 2.87 -9.81
CA TRP A 193 5.62 1.75 -10.51
C TRP A 193 5.38 0.59 -9.57
N PHE A 194 4.17 0.06 -9.62
CA PHE A 194 3.73 -1.01 -8.75
C PHE A 194 2.71 -1.89 -9.46
N ASN A 195 2.72 -3.19 -9.15
CA ASN A 195 1.50 -3.99 -9.22
C ASN A 195 1.59 -5.26 -8.36
N TYR A 196 0.44 -5.76 -7.96
CA TYR A 196 0.23 -7.14 -7.52
C TYR A 196 -0.06 -7.99 -8.76
N TYR A 197 0.57 -9.16 -8.88
CA TYR A 197 0.33 -10.01 -10.04
C TYR A 197 -1.12 -10.53 -10.05
N TYR A 198 -1.84 -10.30 -11.15
CA TYR A 198 -3.26 -10.64 -11.30
C TYR A 198 -3.55 -12.13 -11.10
N GLY A 199 -2.57 -13.00 -11.39
CA GLY A 199 -2.68 -14.45 -11.31
C GLY A 199 -2.22 -15.03 -9.98
N ASN A 200 -2.05 -14.20 -8.95
CA ASN A 200 -1.68 -14.69 -7.63
C ASN A 200 -2.83 -15.49 -6.97
N PRO A 201 -2.52 -16.54 -6.19
CA PRO A 201 -1.18 -17.12 -6.02
C PRO A 201 -0.68 -17.87 -7.27
N VAL A 202 0.63 -17.82 -7.50
CA VAL A 202 1.31 -18.61 -8.52
C VAL A 202 1.67 -19.97 -7.94
N HIS A 203 0.99 -21.01 -8.43
CA HIS A 203 1.32 -22.40 -8.11
C HIS A 203 2.46 -22.91 -8.99
N ILE A 204 3.48 -23.51 -8.37
CA ILE A 204 4.64 -24.11 -9.04
C ILE A 204 4.68 -25.61 -8.75
N GLU A 205 4.56 -26.42 -9.80
CA GLU A 205 4.65 -27.88 -9.72
C GLU A 205 6.12 -28.36 -9.73
N PRO A 206 6.41 -29.55 -9.18
CA PRO A 206 7.72 -30.20 -9.29
C PRO A 206 8.20 -30.32 -10.75
N GLY A 207 9.42 -29.84 -11.03
CA GLY A 207 10.03 -29.92 -12.35
C GLY A 207 9.38 -29.02 -13.42
N THR A 208 8.67 -27.96 -13.02
CA THR A 208 8.03 -27.03 -13.97
C THR A 208 8.49 -25.59 -13.80
N VAL A 209 8.58 -24.86 -14.92
CA VAL A 209 8.81 -23.42 -14.94
C VAL A 209 7.56 -22.73 -15.45
N ARG A 210 6.96 -21.89 -14.60
CA ARG A 210 5.82 -21.03 -14.96
C ARG A 210 6.31 -19.76 -15.66
N HIS A 211 5.66 -19.37 -16.75
CA HIS A 211 5.88 -18.07 -17.37
C HIS A 211 4.98 -17.03 -16.70
N VAL A 212 5.53 -15.87 -16.34
CA VAL A 212 4.81 -14.79 -15.64
C VAL A 212 4.97 -13.50 -16.43
N HIS A 213 3.87 -12.81 -16.72
CA HIS A 213 3.90 -11.46 -17.27
C HIS A 213 3.25 -10.49 -16.28
N LEU A 214 4.05 -9.67 -15.62
CA LEU A 214 3.59 -8.72 -14.62
C LEU A 214 3.66 -7.30 -15.18
N GLU A 215 2.53 -6.79 -15.69
CA GLU A 215 2.42 -5.38 -16.08
C GLU A 215 2.22 -4.50 -14.85
N THR A 216 3.05 -3.47 -14.73
CA THR A 216 3.01 -2.44 -13.69
C THR A 216 2.18 -1.25 -14.11
N ILE A 217 1.70 -0.52 -13.11
CA ILE A 217 1.04 0.78 -13.27
C ILE A 217 1.78 1.83 -12.45
N THR A 218 1.58 3.10 -12.78
CA THR A 218 2.05 4.21 -11.95
C THR A 218 1.03 4.52 -10.87
N ARG A 219 1.49 4.84 -9.64
CA ARG A 219 0.65 5.51 -8.65
C ARG A 219 0.52 6.98 -9.04
N LEU A 220 -0.69 7.48 -9.25
CA LEU A 220 -0.95 8.84 -9.68
C LEU A 220 -1.66 9.61 -8.58
N SER A 221 -1.35 10.89 -8.41
CA SER A 221 -1.98 11.76 -7.39
C SER A 221 -3.48 11.94 -7.61
N ASN A 222 -3.92 11.97 -8.87
CA ASN A 222 -5.33 12.13 -9.22
C ASN A 222 -6.20 10.91 -8.86
N LEU A 223 -5.61 9.81 -8.38
CA LEU A 223 -6.35 8.68 -7.84
C LEU A 223 -6.88 8.95 -6.42
N GLU A 224 -6.43 10.02 -5.77
CA GLU A 224 -6.62 10.32 -4.34
C GLU A 224 -7.19 11.74 -4.14
N GLN A 225 -7.96 12.26 -5.11
CA GLN A 225 -8.46 13.65 -5.07
C GLN A 225 -9.37 13.91 -3.85
N GLY A 226 -9.29 15.10 -3.26
CA GLY A 226 -10.19 15.49 -2.16
C GLY A 226 -9.83 14.90 -0.79
N GLU A 227 -8.69 14.23 -0.63
CA GLU A 227 -8.20 13.81 0.70
C GLU A 227 -7.99 15.00 1.66
N ASP A 228 -7.73 16.20 1.13
CA ASP A 228 -7.61 17.43 1.93
C ASP A 228 -8.93 17.86 2.56
N GLU A 229 -10.08 17.41 2.02
CA GLU A 229 -11.41 17.67 2.57
C GLU A 229 -11.70 16.80 3.80
N ILE A 230 -10.90 15.75 4.03
CA ILE A 230 -11.06 14.84 5.17
C ILE A 230 -10.47 15.51 6.43
N PRO A 231 -11.29 15.76 7.47
CA PRO A 231 -10.84 16.35 8.72
C PRO A 231 -9.62 15.62 9.28
N PHE A 232 -8.64 16.40 9.75
CA PHE A 232 -7.43 15.81 10.33
C PHE A 232 -7.75 15.18 11.68
N HIS A 233 -7.33 13.92 11.85
CA HIS A 233 -7.38 13.18 13.11
C HIS A 233 -6.02 12.49 13.30
N GLY A 234 -5.37 12.70 14.45
CA GLY A 234 -4.03 12.17 14.68
C GLY A 234 -3.11 13.07 15.49
N VAL A 235 -1.82 13.03 15.15
CA VAL A 235 -0.75 13.70 15.89
C VAL A 235 -0.04 14.73 15.02
N ARG A 236 0.20 15.91 15.58
CA ARG A 236 1.08 16.94 15.01
C ARG A 236 2.16 17.31 16.00
N GLY A 237 3.31 17.72 15.48
CA GLY A 237 4.45 17.98 16.34
C GLY A 237 5.72 18.35 15.58
N ARG A 238 6.84 18.30 16.30
CA ARG A 238 8.18 18.60 15.79
C ARG A 238 9.22 17.55 16.21
N ILE A 239 10.16 17.32 15.30
CA ILE A 239 11.32 16.45 15.54
C ILE A 239 12.55 17.33 15.76
N PHE A 240 13.20 17.16 16.91
CA PHE A 240 14.37 17.94 17.31
C PHE A 240 15.65 17.12 17.29
N GLY A 241 16.71 17.72 16.76
CA GLY A 241 18.06 17.16 16.77
C GLY A 241 18.79 17.34 18.11
N PRO A 242 20.03 16.82 18.20
CA PRO A 242 20.89 17.00 19.37
C PRO A 242 21.22 18.46 19.70
N ASP A 243 21.19 19.34 18.70
CA ASP A 243 21.42 20.78 18.83
C ASP A 243 20.15 21.58 19.23
N GLY A 244 19.04 20.89 19.46
CA GLY A 244 17.75 21.48 19.79
C GLY A 244 17.02 22.10 18.59
N LYS A 245 17.55 21.98 17.37
CA LYS A 245 16.89 22.50 16.16
C LYS A 245 15.99 21.45 15.51
N GLY A 246 15.00 21.90 14.77
CA GLY A 246 14.15 21.05 13.96
C GLY A 246 14.95 20.28 12.90
N ILE A 247 14.64 19.00 12.68
CA ILE A 247 15.27 18.17 11.64
C ILE A 247 14.27 17.80 10.55
N ALA A 248 14.62 18.14 9.31
CA ALA A 248 13.89 17.78 8.11
C ALA A 248 14.19 16.35 7.62
N GLY A 249 13.26 15.79 6.85
CA GLY A 249 13.49 14.55 6.10
C GLY A 249 13.42 13.27 6.94
N LEU A 250 12.83 13.32 8.15
CA LEU A 250 12.54 12.16 8.98
C LEU A 250 11.05 11.81 8.92
N HIS A 251 10.72 10.55 9.12
CA HIS A 251 9.36 10.09 9.26
C HIS A 251 9.08 9.74 10.72
N VAL A 252 7.86 10.05 11.19
CA VAL A 252 7.33 9.53 12.45
C VAL A 252 6.55 8.26 12.16
N PHE A 253 6.91 7.18 12.84
CA PHE A 253 6.34 5.86 12.70
C PHE A 253 5.48 5.51 13.91
N ALA A 254 4.30 4.95 13.68
CA ALA A 254 3.41 4.50 14.74
C ALA A 254 3.29 2.97 14.81
N TYR A 255 3.41 2.46 16.03
CA TYR A 255 3.32 1.04 16.35
C TYR A 255 2.21 0.77 17.36
N ARG A 256 1.64 -0.43 17.30
CA ARG A 256 0.70 -0.94 18.31
C ARG A 256 1.35 -1.49 19.58
N ARG A 257 2.65 -1.78 19.56
CA ARG A 257 3.38 -2.37 20.68
C ARG A 257 4.61 -1.54 21.05
N ALA A 258 4.95 -1.54 22.34
CA ALA A 258 5.99 -0.69 22.93
C ALA A 258 7.41 -1.01 22.43
N GLU A 259 7.66 -2.24 21.98
CA GLU A 259 8.96 -2.64 21.44
C GLU A 259 9.27 -1.89 20.14
N MET A 260 8.23 -1.43 19.43
CA MET A 260 8.33 -0.72 18.15
C MET A 260 9.18 -1.45 17.10
N THR A 261 9.05 -2.78 17.10
CA THR A 261 9.74 -3.68 16.16
C THR A 261 8.84 -4.09 15.00
N GLY A 262 9.45 -4.41 13.86
CA GLY A 262 8.73 -4.90 12.69
C GLY A 262 8.21 -3.79 11.79
N THR A 263 7.04 -3.99 11.18
CA THR A 263 6.46 -3.00 10.26
C THR A 263 5.51 -2.06 11.01
N PRO A 264 5.71 -0.73 10.89
CA PRO A 264 4.80 0.26 11.47
C PRO A 264 3.41 0.20 10.83
N GLN A 265 2.35 0.50 11.58
CA GLN A 265 0.99 0.51 11.04
C GLN A 265 0.66 1.80 10.27
N TYR A 266 1.31 2.90 10.64
CA TYR A 266 1.19 4.23 10.05
C TYR A 266 2.54 4.95 10.10
N PHE A 267 2.72 5.91 9.21
CA PHE A 267 3.89 6.77 9.18
C PHE A 267 3.51 8.15 8.62
N SER A 268 4.24 9.19 9.01
CA SER A 268 4.05 10.54 8.49
C SER A 268 4.72 10.72 7.15
N GLU A 269 4.36 11.77 6.42
CA GLU A 269 5.25 12.35 5.42
C GLU A 269 6.59 12.76 6.04
N ALA A 270 7.58 13.04 5.19
CA ALA A 270 8.87 13.51 5.63
C ALA A 270 8.73 14.87 6.36
N SER A 271 9.42 15.03 7.48
CA SER A 271 9.36 16.24 8.29
C SER A 271 9.87 17.47 7.52
N GLY A 272 9.25 18.62 7.79
CA GLY A 272 9.58 19.90 7.20
C GLY A 272 10.93 20.46 7.67
N ALA A 273 11.35 21.60 7.09
CA ALA A 273 12.64 22.24 7.37
C ALA A 273 12.86 22.56 8.86
N ASP A 274 11.78 22.83 9.59
CA ASP A 274 11.75 23.12 11.03
C ASP A 274 11.41 21.90 11.89
N GLY A 275 11.45 20.70 11.31
CA GLY A 275 11.12 19.44 11.96
C GLY A 275 9.63 19.16 12.11
N THR A 276 8.74 20.01 11.59
CA THR A 276 7.29 19.79 11.66
C THR A 276 6.87 18.50 10.99
N PHE A 277 5.94 17.79 11.63
CA PHE A 277 5.31 16.60 11.05
C PHE A 277 3.80 16.57 11.35
N SER A 278 3.07 15.88 10.50
CA SER A 278 1.66 15.53 10.71
C SER A 278 1.48 14.05 10.42
N LEU A 279 0.85 13.33 11.36
CA LEU A 279 0.66 11.89 11.31
C LEU A 279 -0.81 11.57 11.59
N ARG A 280 -1.56 11.24 10.52
CA ARG A 280 -2.94 10.76 10.66
C ARG A 280 -2.95 9.42 11.37
N LEU A 281 -3.72 9.32 12.46
CA LEU A 281 -3.82 8.12 13.29
C LEU A 281 -5.24 8.00 13.82
N PRO A 282 -5.87 6.81 13.74
CA PRO A 282 -7.16 6.62 14.35
C PRO A 282 -7.02 6.57 15.88
N ALA A 283 -8.15 6.61 16.57
CA ALA A 283 -8.20 6.52 18.02
C ALA A 283 -7.52 5.26 18.57
N GLY A 284 -7.07 5.36 19.82
CA GLY A 284 -6.44 4.31 20.59
C GLY A 284 -5.01 4.65 21.00
N ARG A 285 -4.32 3.63 21.51
CA ARG A 285 -2.94 3.72 21.98
C ARG A 285 -1.95 3.43 20.84
N TRP A 286 -0.92 4.27 20.77
CA TRP A 286 0.14 4.26 19.76
C TRP A 286 1.50 4.49 20.41
N TYR A 287 2.54 3.87 19.87
CA TYR A 287 3.94 4.10 20.26
C TYR A 287 4.68 4.71 19.07
N LEU A 288 5.35 5.84 19.30
CA LEU A 288 5.92 6.66 18.23
C LEU A 288 7.44 6.68 18.28
N LEU A 289 8.08 6.60 17.10
CA LEU A 289 9.50 6.90 16.92
C LEU A 289 9.73 7.69 15.64
N ALA A 290 10.80 8.47 15.60
CA ALA A 290 11.24 9.20 14.42
C ALA A 290 12.56 8.62 13.89
N ARG A 291 12.63 8.37 12.57
CA ARG A 291 13.87 8.02 11.86
C ARG A 291 13.72 8.23 10.34
N LYS A 292 14.81 8.07 9.59
CA LYS A 292 14.79 8.30 8.13
C LYS A 292 14.35 7.06 7.36
N SER A 293 14.90 5.90 7.70
CA SER A 293 14.83 4.73 6.84
C SER A 293 13.64 3.83 7.14
N PHE A 294 13.03 3.29 6.08
CA PHE A 294 12.01 2.25 6.17
C PHE A 294 12.63 0.86 6.21
N GLY A 295 12.17 0.03 7.14
CA GLY A 295 12.57 -1.38 7.25
C GLY A 295 13.96 -1.56 7.86
N GLY A 296 14.19 -2.77 8.40
CA GLY A 296 15.44 -3.10 9.08
C GLY A 296 15.70 -2.33 10.38
N PRO A 297 16.75 -2.71 11.12
CA PRO A 297 17.21 -1.95 12.29
C PRO A 297 17.69 -0.54 11.89
N ALA A 298 17.80 0.35 12.88
CA ALA A 298 18.46 1.64 12.71
C ALA A 298 19.92 1.44 12.32
N ALA A 299 20.37 2.08 11.26
CA ALA A 299 21.77 2.01 10.85
C ALA A 299 22.64 2.85 11.81
N GLN A 300 23.92 2.50 11.93
CA GLN A 300 24.87 3.30 12.70
C GLN A 300 24.90 4.74 12.16
N GLY A 301 24.78 5.71 13.07
CA GLY A 301 24.74 7.14 12.75
C GLY A 301 23.38 7.64 12.23
N GLU A 302 22.39 6.77 12.03
CA GLU A 302 21.04 7.21 11.65
C GLU A 302 20.40 8.02 12.79
N MET A 303 19.78 9.16 12.47
CA MET A 303 18.99 9.89 13.45
C MET A 303 17.78 9.06 13.87
N TYR A 304 17.70 8.75 15.16
CA TYR A 304 16.68 7.90 15.76
C TYR A 304 16.23 8.46 17.11
N GLY A 305 14.94 8.38 17.40
CA GLY A 305 14.37 8.82 18.68
C GLY A 305 12.97 8.28 18.91
N LYS A 306 12.63 7.97 20.17
CA LYS A 306 11.28 7.57 20.59
C LYS A 306 10.58 8.77 21.21
N TYR A 307 9.25 8.80 21.16
CA TYR A 307 8.47 9.79 21.91
C TYR A 307 8.67 9.58 23.42
N MET A 308 8.98 10.65 24.16
CA MET A 308 9.31 10.59 25.60
C MET A 308 8.28 11.28 26.50
N GLY A 309 7.16 11.78 25.95
CA GLY A 309 6.17 12.53 26.76
C GLY A 309 5.38 11.66 27.75
N ARG A 310 5.47 10.33 27.65
CA ARG A 310 5.04 9.37 28.67
C ARG A 310 6.14 8.35 28.93
N ALA A 311 6.17 7.79 30.14
CA ALA A 311 7.17 6.80 30.56
C ALA A 311 7.16 5.53 29.70
N ASP A 312 6.00 5.14 29.16
CA ASP A 312 5.85 3.99 28.27
C ASP A 312 6.00 4.35 26.77
N HIS A 313 6.38 5.60 26.46
CA HIS A 313 6.52 6.14 25.10
C HIS A 313 5.21 6.13 24.28
N SER A 314 4.05 6.01 24.95
CA SER A 314 2.77 5.96 24.26
C SER A 314 2.11 7.33 24.10
N VAL A 315 1.34 7.45 23.03
CA VAL A 315 0.30 8.45 22.83
C VAL A 315 -1.06 7.75 22.89
N VAL A 316 -2.05 8.37 23.51
CA VAL A 316 -3.44 7.91 23.52
C VAL A 316 -4.27 8.97 22.81
N LEU A 317 -4.98 8.56 21.75
CA LEU A 317 -5.88 9.41 20.99
C LEU A 317 -7.32 8.97 21.22
N GLU A 318 -8.19 9.90 21.62
CA GLU A 318 -9.63 9.69 21.64
C GLU A 318 -10.24 9.90 20.23
N PRO A 319 -11.45 9.39 19.96
CA PRO A 319 -12.16 9.66 18.71
C PRO A 319 -12.28 11.16 18.44
N GLY A 320 -11.91 11.59 17.22
CA GLY A 320 -11.95 13.00 16.82
C GLY A 320 -10.84 13.90 17.43
N GLN A 321 -10.01 13.38 18.34
CA GLN A 321 -8.91 14.14 18.94
C GLN A 321 -7.76 14.42 17.97
N ILE A 322 -7.30 15.67 17.96
CA ILE A 322 -5.99 16.05 17.43
C ILE A 322 -5.05 16.29 18.62
N LEU A 323 -3.93 15.57 18.66
CA LEU A 323 -2.87 15.84 19.62
C LEU A 323 -1.81 16.73 18.97
N GLU A 324 -1.72 17.96 19.43
CA GLU A 324 -0.77 18.97 18.96
C GLU A 324 0.52 18.95 19.82
N GLU A 325 1.55 19.65 19.34
CA GLU A 325 2.80 19.93 20.09
C GLU A 325 3.57 18.67 20.55
N VAL A 326 3.45 17.56 19.83
CA VAL A 326 4.25 16.36 20.14
C VAL A 326 5.72 16.57 19.78
N GLU A 327 6.60 16.44 20.76
CA GLU A 327 8.05 16.56 20.56
C GLU A 327 8.72 15.19 20.53
N ILE A 328 9.54 14.94 19.50
CA ILE A 328 10.41 13.75 19.44
C ILE A 328 11.85 14.22 19.27
N HIS A 329 12.70 13.88 20.24
CA HIS A 329 14.13 14.17 20.16
C HIS A 329 14.87 12.99 19.56
N VAL A 330 15.64 13.24 18.51
CA VAL A 330 16.45 12.24 17.83
C VAL A 330 17.93 12.46 18.09
N ARG A 331 18.69 11.36 18.10
CA ARG A 331 20.14 11.38 18.19
C ARG A 331 20.72 10.36 17.19
N PRO A 332 21.98 10.51 16.76
CA PRO A 332 22.64 9.49 15.96
C PRO A 332 22.65 8.16 16.71
N MET A 333 22.18 7.10 16.06
CA MET A 333 22.19 5.75 16.61
C MET A 333 23.64 5.32 16.83
N GLN A 334 23.99 5.06 18.09
CA GLN A 334 25.27 4.46 18.45
C GLN A 334 25.14 2.95 18.37
N THR A 335 26.20 2.26 17.96
CA THR A 335 26.23 0.80 17.98
C THR A 335 26.00 0.32 19.42
N PRO A 336 25.17 -0.71 19.66
CA PRO A 336 25.07 -1.33 20.98
C PRO A 336 26.41 -1.88 21.47
#